data_AF-A0A0A8UUF8-F1
#
_entry.id   AF-A0A0A8UUF8-F1
#
_cell.length_a   1.000
_cell.length_b   1.000
_cell.length_c   1.000
_cell.angle_alpha   90.00
_cell.angle_beta   90.00
_cell.angle_gamma   90.00
#
_symmetry.space_group_name_H-M   'P 1'
#
loop_
_entity.id
_entity.type
_entity.pdbx_description
1 polymer ?
#
loop_
_entity_poly.entity_id
_entity_poly.type
_entity_poly.pdbx_seq_one_letter_code
_entity_poly.pdbx_strand_id
1 'polypeptide(L)'
;MKIIVPILMCFSMISFASSNNLTEVPVTSVNPNEQLLPSPFPVYIMNNYGVVNHPYPGTTPASLPTDNSYTSAPGCYIACYSHTKGVYPVSPTIYVLGQVRVKGQYQGRICQPDGFANQDISAMSQFKQLCSEKISSCKNIECWAGGDTGGWFGVQI
;
A
#
# COMPACT_ATOMS: atom_id res chain seq x y z
N MET A 1 -59.52 17.07 53.03
CA MET A 1 -58.44 16.14 53.45
C MET A 1 -58.42 14.97 52.47
N LYS A 2 -57.45 14.95 51.55
CA LYS A 2 -57.23 13.86 50.58
C LYS A 2 -55.75 13.54 50.63
N ILE A 3 -55.44 12.37 51.17
CA ILE A 3 -54.08 11.81 51.25
C ILE A 3 -53.83 11.11 49.93
N ILE A 4 -52.79 11.51 49.20
CA ILE A 4 -52.31 10.79 48.02
C ILE A 4 -50.90 10.28 48.35
N VAL A 5 -50.78 8.97 48.28
CA VAL A 5 -49.59 8.14 48.56
C VAL A 5 -48.56 8.31 47.44
N PRO A 6 -47.25 8.44 47.72
CA PRO A 6 -46.25 8.44 46.67
C PRO A 6 -45.89 6.99 46.28
N ILE A 7 -46.11 6.64 45.02
CA ILE A 7 -45.63 5.39 44.41
C ILE A 7 -44.15 5.60 44.05
N LEU A 8 -43.28 4.90 44.78
CA LEU A 8 -41.85 4.81 44.51
C LEU A 8 -41.62 3.86 43.33
N MET A 9 -41.41 4.40 42.12
CA MET A 9 -40.99 3.58 40.97
C MET A 9 -39.47 3.48 40.95
N CYS A 10 -38.95 2.31 41.35
CA CYS A 10 -37.59 1.88 41.05
C CYS A 10 -37.50 1.53 39.56
N PHE A 11 -36.93 2.41 38.74
CA PHE A 11 -36.45 2.06 37.41
C PHE A 11 -35.02 1.55 37.52
N SER A 12 -34.86 0.23 37.47
CA SER A 12 -33.58 -0.44 37.32
C SER A 12 -32.98 -0.12 35.95
N MET A 13 -31.78 0.48 35.95
CA MET A 13 -30.99 0.67 34.74
C MET A 13 -30.54 -0.69 34.20
N ILE A 14 -30.98 -1.05 32.99
CA ILE A 14 -30.37 -2.13 32.22
C ILE A 14 -29.36 -1.48 31.28
N SER A 15 -28.10 -1.41 31.72
CA SER A 15 -26.99 -1.04 30.87
C SER A 15 -26.64 -2.21 29.96
N PHE A 16 -27.02 -2.12 28.68
CA PHE A 16 -26.47 -3.02 27.66
C PHE A 16 -25.02 -2.62 27.39
N ALA A 17 -24.08 -3.29 28.06
CA ALA A 17 -22.68 -3.26 27.66
C ALA A 17 -22.56 -4.08 26.36
N SER A 18 -22.56 -3.39 25.22
CA SER A 18 -22.21 -4.00 23.94
C SER A 18 -20.69 -4.18 23.90
N SER A 19 -20.23 -5.39 24.19
CA SER A 19 -18.83 -5.78 24.03
C SER A 19 -18.53 -5.93 22.54
N ASN A 20 -18.04 -4.86 21.91
CA ASN A 20 -17.42 -4.91 20.60
C ASN A 20 -16.09 -5.67 20.71
N ASN A 21 -16.14 -7.00 20.64
CA ASN A 21 -14.98 -7.82 20.34
C ASN A 21 -14.67 -7.67 18.84
N LEU A 22 -14.15 -6.51 18.45
CA LEU A 22 -13.34 -6.41 17.25
C LEU A 22 -12.02 -7.09 17.60
N THR A 23 -11.85 -8.31 17.10
CA THR A 23 -10.54 -8.95 17.02
C THR A 23 -9.63 -8.02 16.23
N GLU A 24 -8.82 -7.22 16.93
CA GLU A 24 -7.65 -6.57 16.37
C GLU A 24 -6.75 -7.68 15.84
N VAL A 25 -6.79 -7.88 14.52
CA VAL A 25 -5.77 -8.66 13.84
C VAL A 25 -4.46 -7.90 14.06
N PRO A 26 -3.43 -8.50 14.67
CA PRO A 26 -2.15 -7.83 14.82
C PRO A 26 -1.66 -7.46 13.42
N VAL A 27 -1.63 -6.17 13.11
CA VAL A 27 -0.95 -5.65 11.93
C VAL A 27 0.54 -5.89 12.18
N THR A 28 1.04 -7.07 11.84
CA THR A 28 2.47 -7.32 11.75
C THR A 28 2.98 -6.40 10.65
N SER A 29 3.53 -5.25 11.05
CA SER A 29 4.12 -4.29 10.13
C SER A 29 5.28 -4.97 9.40
N VAL A 30 5.04 -5.41 8.17
CA VAL A 30 6.10 -5.98 7.32
C VAL A 30 7.13 -4.88 7.08
N ASN A 31 8.38 -5.10 7.49
CA ASN A 31 9.46 -4.17 7.17
C ASN A 31 9.97 -4.49 5.77
N PRO A 32 9.63 -3.71 4.73
CA PRO A 32 9.99 -4.05 3.36
C PRO A 32 11.50 -3.94 3.09
N ASN A 33 12.26 -3.27 3.97
CA ASN A 33 13.72 -3.24 3.90
C ASN A 33 14.32 -4.62 4.16
N GLU A 34 13.67 -5.41 5.02
CA GLU A 34 14.18 -6.68 5.54
C GLU A 34 13.42 -7.89 5.03
N GLN A 35 12.15 -7.70 4.66
CA GLN A 35 11.23 -8.77 4.34
C GLN A 35 10.70 -8.65 2.91
N LEU A 36 10.42 -9.80 2.31
CA LEU A 36 9.74 -9.87 1.03
C LEU A 36 8.24 -9.59 1.20
N LEU A 37 7.68 -8.89 0.23
CA LEU A 37 6.24 -8.72 0.09
C LEU A 37 5.59 -9.89 -0.64
N PRO A 38 4.28 -10.13 -0.44
CA PRO A 38 3.51 -11.03 -1.29
C PRO A 38 3.68 -10.73 -2.78
N SER A 39 3.65 -11.78 -3.61
CA SER A 39 3.69 -11.68 -5.07
C SER A 39 2.56 -12.51 -5.70
N PRO A 40 1.54 -11.89 -6.30
CA PRO A 40 1.34 -10.44 -6.41
C PRO A 40 1.03 -9.78 -5.06
N PHE A 41 1.27 -8.47 -4.96
CA PHE A 41 1.03 -7.70 -3.76
C PHE A 41 -0.40 -7.15 -3.74
N PRO A 42 -1.21 -7.37 -2.67
CA PRO A 42 -2.56 -6.84 -2.59
C PRO A 42 -2.53 -5.32 -2.37
N VAL A 43 -3.30 -4.59 -3.18
CA VAL A 43 -3.47 -3.14 -3.07
C VAL A 43 -4.95 -2.76 -3.16
N TYR A 44 -5.29 -1.60 -2.64
CA TYR A 44 -6.66 -1.11 -2.55
C TYR A 44 -6.71 0.33 -3.08
N ILE A 45 -7.41 0.52 -4.18
CA ILE A 45 -7.37 1.74 -5.00
C ILE A 45 -8.49 2.68 -4.56
N MET A 46 -8.13 3.94 -4.27
CA MET A 46 -9.05 5.03 -3.96
C MET A 46 -9.41 5.82 -5.23
N ASN A 47 -10.61 6.42 -5.26
CA ASN A 47 -11.11 7.19 -6.41
C ASN A 47 -10.30 8.46 -6.71
N ASN A 48 -9.44 8.91 -5.78
CA ASN A 48 -8.63 10.13 -5.88
C ASN A 48 -7.16 9.86 -6.24
N TYR A 49 -6.87 8.77 -6.96
CA TYR A 49 -5.50 8.35 -7.32
C TYR A 49 -4.63 7.89 -6.13
N GLY A 50 -5.26 7.68 -4.97
CA GLY A 50 -4.59 7.11 -3.81
C GLY A 50 -4.60 5.58 -3.84
N VAL A 51 -3.64 4.97 -3.14
CA VAL A 51 -3.56 3.52 -2.94
C VAL A 51 -3.17 3.22 -1.49
N VAL A 52 -3.73 2.16 -0.93
CA VAL A 52 -3.35 1.60 0.38
C VAL A 52 -3.12 0.10 0.28
N ASN A 53 -2.47 -0.48 1.29
CA ASN A 53 -2.06 -1.89 1.33
C ASN A 53 -2.92 -2.78 2.23
N HIS A 54 -4.08 -2.28 2.66
CA HIS A 54 -5.04 -3.00 3.49
C HIS A 54 -6.46 -2.63 3.05
N PRO A 55 -7.47 -3.48 3.31
CA PRO A 55 -8.86 -3.14 3.02
C PRO A 55 -9.27 -1.82 3.68
N TYR A 56 -9.78 -0.88 2.89
CA TYR A 56 -10.24 0.42 3.38
C TYR A 56 -11.60 0.79 2.75
N PRO A 57 -12.55 1.41 3.49
CA PRO A 57 -13.87 1.74 2.96
C PRO A 57 -13.80 2.56 1.66
N GLY A 58 -14.62 2.18 0.67
CA GLY A 58 -14.68 2.86 -0.61
C GLY A 58 -13.51 2.60 -1.55
N THR A 59 -12.62 1.64 -1.23
CA THR A 59 -11.56 1.20 -2.13
C THR A 59 -11.98 0.04 -3.04
N THR A 60 -11.30 -0.09 -4.17
CA THR A 60 -11.39 -1.26 -5.06
C THR A 60 -10.14 -2.12 -4.90
N PRO A 61 -10.24 -3.42 -4.57
CA PRO A 61 -9.08 -4.30 -4.46
C PRO A 61 -8.45 -4.58 -5.83
N ALA A 62 -7.13 -4.70 -5.86
CA ALA A 62 -6.36 -5.11 -7.02
C ALA A 62 -5.10 -5.88 -6.63
N SER A 63 -4.55 -6.63 -7.58
CA SER A 63 -3.31 -7.41 -7.41
C SER A 63 -2.19 -6.73 -8.19
N LEU A 64 -1.18 -6.22 -7.48
CA LEU A 64 -0.01 -5.56 -8.06
C LEU A 64 1.08 -6.60 -8.41
N PRO A 65 1.46 -6.77 -9.69
CA PRO A 65 2.60 -7.59 -10.06
C PRO A 65 3.85 -7.17 -9.28
N THR A 66 4.47 -8.12 -8.58
CA THR A 66 5.57 -7.86 -7.65
C THR A 66 6.69 -8.85 -7.92
N ASP A 67 7.85 -8.39 -8.37
CA ASP A 67 9.03 -9.24 -8.51
C ASP A 67 9.87 -9.22 -7.23
N ASN A 68 10.16 -10.42 -6.71
CA ASN A 68 11.01 -10.65 -5.54
C ASN A 68 12.31 -11.37 -5.91
N SER A 69 12.79 -11.23 -7.16
CA SER A 69 14.01 -11.92 -7.61
C SER A 69 15.23 -11.55 -6.76
N TYR A 70 15.31 -10.32 -6.26
CA TYR A 70 16.28 -9.92 -5.24
C TYR A 70 15.77 -10.29 -3.84
N THR A 71 16.44 -11.23 -3.15
CA THR A 71 15.96 -11.79 -1.88
C THR A 71 16.74 -11.37 -0.63
N SER A 72 17.90 -10.73 -0.77
CA SER A 72 18.75 -10.31 0.36
C SER A 72 18.29 -9.00 1.01
N ALA A 73 18.83 -8.67 2.19
CA ALA A 73 18.61 -7.39 2.86
C ALA A 73 19.90 -6.53 2.85
N PRO A 74 19.79 -5.19 2.80
CA PRO A 74 18.55 -4.43 2.64
C PRO A 74 18.05 -4.45 1.19
N GLY A 75 16.73 -4.42 1.00
CA GLY A 75 16.12 -4.21 -0.31
C GLY A 75 14.89 -3.32 -0.26
N CYS A 76 14.54 -2.66 -1.36
CA CYS A 76 13.32 -1.87 -1.45
C CYS A 76 12.66 -2.09 -2.81
N TYR A 77 11.43 -1.60 -3.00
CA TYR A 77 10.69 -1.80 -4.25
C TYR A 77 10.65 -0.51 -5.06
N ILE A 78 11.11 -0.59 -6.30
CA ILE A 78 10.83 0.44 -7.31
C ILE A 78 9.50 0.12 -7.98
N ALA A 79 8.70 1.13 -8.27
CA ALA A 79 7.49 0.97 -9.08
C ALA A 79 7.81 1.15 -10.56
N CYS A 80 7.13 0.37 -11.40
CA CYS A 80 7.19 0.48 -12.84
C CYS A 80 5.96 1.23 -13.33
N TYR A 81 6.15 2.41 -13.91
CA TYR A 81 5.11 3.34 -14.33
C TYR A 81 4.93 3.37 -15.84
N SER A 82 3.74 3.73 -16.30
CA SER A 82 3.44 3.93 -17.72
C SER A 82 2.39 5.01 -17.94
N HIS A 83 2.36 5.56 -19.15
CA HIS A 83 1.23 6.35 -19.66
C HIS A 83 0.08 5.48 -20.18
N THR A 84 0.32 4.19 -20.39
CA THR A 84 -0.72 3.22 -20.70
C THR A 84 -1.39 2.75 -19.41
N LYS A 85 -2.69 2.43 -19.48
CA LYS A 85 -3.47 1.98 -18.33
C LYS A 85 -2.82 0.78 -17.63
N GLY A 86 -2.55 0.95 -16.34
CA GLY A 86 -1.96 -0.07 -15.46
C GLY A 86 -2.92 -0.60 -14.41
N VAL A 87 -2.37 -1.10 -13.30
CA VAL A 87 -3.11 -1.62 -12.15
C VAL A 87 -3.87 -0.50 -11.45
N TYR A 88 -3.20 0.60 -11.16
CA TYR A 88 -3.82 1.78 -10.56
C TYR A 88 -3.17 3.08 -11.04
N PRO A 89 -3.95 4.18 -11.14
CA PRO A 89 -3.43 5.50 -11.46
C PRO A 89 -2.82 6.18 -10.23
N VAL A 90 -1.75 6.94 -10.44
CA VAL A 90 -1.18 7.89 -9.45
C VAL A 90 -1.35 9.34 -9.90
N SER A 91 -1.83 9.54 -11.12
CA SER A 91 -2.27 10.81 -11.69
C SER A 91 -3.23 10.53 -12.86
N PRO A 92 -3.82 11.56 -13.51
CA PRO A 92 -4.69 11.36 -14.67
C PRO A 92 -4.04 10.60 -15.84
N THR A 93 -2.71 10.63 -15.96
CA THR A 93 -1.97 10.07 -17.11
C THR A 93 -0.86 9.11 -16.74
N ILE A 94 -0.68 8.79 -15.45
CA ILE A 94 0.39 7.91 -14.97
C ILE A 94 -0.21 6.78 -14.16
N TYR A 95 0.15 5.56 -14.54
CA TYR A 95 -0.29 4.33 -13.89
C TYR A 95 0.89 3.52 -13.41
N VAL A 96 0.69 2.78 -12.32
CA VAL A 96 1.61 1.74 -11.87
C VAL A 96 1.25 0.41 -12.55
N LEU A 97 2.25 -0.21 -13.17
CA LEU A 97 2.15 -1.52 -13.82
C LEU A 97 2.54 -2.68 -12.90
N GLY A 98 3.43 -2.42 -11.95
CA GLY A 98 4.04 -3.42 -11.08
C GLY A 98 5.13 -2.81 -10.22
N GLN A 99 5.79 -3.64 -9.41
CA GLN A 99 6.94 -3.26 -8.61
C GLN A 99 8.01 -4.35 -8.62
N VAL A 100 9.27 -3.94 -8.47
CA VAL A 100 10.43 -4.84 -8.50
C VAL A 100 11.30 -4.59 -7.28
N ARG A 101 11.63 -5.64 -6.55
CA ARG A 101 12.57 -5.53 -5.42
C ARG A 101 14.00 -5.41 -5.94
N VAL A 102 14.75 -4.45 -5.39
CA VAL A 102 16.15 -4.20 -5.71
C VAL A 102 16.98 -4.07 -4.44
N LYS A 103 18.30 -4.24 -4.57
CA LYS A 103 19.23 -3.87 -3.49
C LYS A 103 19.11 -2.37 -3.23
N GLY A 104 18.92 -2.00 -1.97
CA GLY A 104 18.66 -0.62 -1.58
C GLY A 104 17.84 -0.56 -0.31
N GLN A 105 17.33 0.61 0.02
CA GLN A 105 16.49 0.80 1.21
C GLN A 105 15.51 1.93 0.98
N TYR A 106 14.39 1.90 1.68
CA TYR A 106 13.50 3.05 1.77
C TYR A 106 14.13 4.18 2.57
N GLN A 107 14.08 5.40 2.02
CA GLN A 107 14.29 6.64 2.75
C GLN A 107 12.96 7.40 2.77
N GLY A 108 12.31 7.42 3.94
CA GLY A 108 10.90 7.80 4.03
C GLY A 108 10.05 6.86 3.17
N ARG A 109 9.31 7.42 2.21
CA ARG A 109 8.45 6.64 1.29
C ARG A 109 9.13 6.23 -0.01
N ILE A 110 10.37 6.65 -0.24
CA ILE A 110 11.05 6.49 -1.53
C ILE A 110 12.06 5.35 -1.44
N CYS A 111 11.94 4.34 -2.29
CA CYS A 111 12.98 3.33 -2.47
C CYS A 111 14.21 3.99 -3.10
N GLN A 112 15.35 3.87 -2.44
CA GLN A 112 16.65 4.35 -2.86
C GLN A 112 17.53 3.14 -3.21
N PRO A 113 17.64 2.77 -4.49
CA PRO A 113 18.52 1.69 -4.91
C PRO A 113 19.98 1.97 -4.51
N ASP A 114 20.73 0.91 -4.23
CA ASP A 114 22.15 1.01 -3.85
C ASP A 114 22.97 1.73 -4.95
N GLY A 115 23.75 2.74 -4.55
CA GLY A 115 24.48 3.62 -5.48
C GLY A 115 23.66 4.77 -6.11
N PHE A 116 22.35 4.85 -5.86
CA PHE A 116 21.45 5.84 -6.46
C PHE A 116 20.73 6.73 -5.43
N ALA A 117 21.28 6.84 -4.23
CA ALA A 117 20.71 7.66 -3.16
C ALA A 117 20.47 9.12 -3.61
N ASN A 118 19.26 9.60 -3.41
CA ASN A 118 18.77 10.94 -3.76
C ASN A 118 18.82 11.26 -5.28
N GLN A 119 18.94 10.24 -6.13
CA GLN A 119 18.90 10.42 -7.58
C GLN A 119 17.53 10.07 -8.13
N ASP A 120 17.11 10.80 -9.17
CA ASP A 120 15.93 10.43 -9.95
C ASP A 120 16.27 9.25 -10.86
N ILE A 121 15.69 8.08 -10.55
CA ILE A 121 15.90 6.85 -11.32
C ILE A 121 14.99 6.75 -12.56
N SER A 122 14.07 7.69 -12.77
CA SER A 122 13.05 7.64 -13.84
C SER A 122 13.62 7.65 -15.25
N ALA A 123 14.73 8.35 -15.46
CA ALA A 123 15.40 8.42 -16.76
C ALA A 123 16.42 7.30 -16.99
N MET A 124 16.78 6.52 -15.97
CA MET A 124 17.92 5.60 -16.02
C MET A 124 17.59 4.30 -16.75
N SER A 125 18.34 4.00 -17.81
CA SER A 125 18.11 2.85 -18.70
C SER A 125 18.06 1.51 -17.96
N GLN A 126 18.96 1.27 -17.01
CA GLN A 126 19.02 0.01 -16.26
C GLN A 126 17.71 -0.32 -15.53
N PHE A 127 17.02 0.67 -14.96
CA PHE A 127 15.79 0.42 -14.22
C PHE A 127 14.58 0.32 -15.16
N LYS A 128 14.61 1.02 -16.30
CA LYS A 128 13.62 0.82 -17.36
C LYS A 128 13.71 -0.59 -17.95
N GLN A 129 14.93 -1.06 -18.21
CA GLN A 129 15.19 -2.42 -18.67
C GLN A 129 14.72 -3.44 -17.63
N LEU A 130 15.09 -3.24 -16.36
CA LEU A 130 14.63 -4.11 -15.27
C LEU A 130 13.10 -4.20 -15.20
N CYS A 131 12.41 -3.06 -15.29
CA CYS A 131 10.94 -3.05 -15.33
C CYS A 131 10.39 -3.80 -16.56
N SER A 132 10.97 -3.62 -17.74
CA SER A 132 10.55 -4.32 -18.95
C SER A 132 10.82 -5.83 -18.91
N GLU A 133 11.85 -6.27 -18.19
CA GLU A 133 12.18 -7.69 -18.03
C GLU A 133 11.30 -8.38 -16.99
N LYS A 134 10.98 -7.68 -15.89
CA LYS A 134 10.30 -8.28 -14.73
C LYS A 134 8.79 -8.11 -14.73
N ILE A 135 8.28 -7.06 -15.37
CA ILE A 135 6.85 -6.74 -15.39
C ILE A 135 6.31 -6.94 -16.80
N SER A 136 5.53 -8.00 -17.01
CA SER A 136 5.04 -8.41 -18.34
C SER A 136 4.16 -7.38 -19.06
N SER A 137 3.51 -6.49 -18.31
CA SER A 137 2.74 -5.37 -18.85
C SER A 137 3.62 -4.19 -19.27
N CYS A 138 4.88 -4.14 -18.86
CA CYS A 138 5.88 -3.26 -19.42
C CYS A 138 6.58 -3.94 -20.59
N LYS A 139 6.30 -3.49 -21.81
CA LYS A 139 6.93 -4.01 -23.02
C LYS A 139 7.86 -2.98 -23.63
N ASN A 140 8.93 -3.46 -24.27
CA ASN A 140 9.82 -2.66 -25.12
C ASN A 140 10.36 -1.38 -24.48
N ILE A 141 10.55 -1.35 -23.15
CA ILE A 141 11.10 -0.18 -22.44
C ILE A 141 10.19 1.08 -22.54
N GLU A 142 8.88 0.90 -22.77
CA GLU A 142 7.91 1.99 -22.78
C GLU A 142 7.51 2.46 -21.36
N CYS A 143 7.89 1.70 -20.33
CA CYS A 143 7.70 2.07 -18.94
C CYS A 143 8.98 2.69 -18.35
N TRP A 144 8.82 3.31 -17.18
CA TRP A 144 9.95 3.79 -16.39
C TRP A 144 9.86 3.37 -14.94
N ALA A 145 10.98 3.39 -14.23
CA ALA A 145 11.01 3.09 -12.82
C ALA A 145 10.90 4.36 -11.98
N GLY A 146 10.38 4.27 -10.77
CA GLY A 146 10.51 5.34 -9.78
C GLY A 146 10.47 4.78 -8.38
N GLY A 147 11.15 5.46 -7.45
CA GLY A 147 11.23 5.01 -6.07
C GLY A 147 9.95 5.20 -5.26
N ASP A 148 8.96 5.95 -5.76
CA ASP A 148 7.80 6.39 -4.97
C ASP A 148 6.70 5.36 -4.79
N THR A 149 6.45 4.38 -5.65
CA THR A 149 5.32 3.43 -5.52
C THR A 149 3.91 3.99 -5.17
N GLY A 150 3.64 5.29 -5.24
CA GLY A 150 2.30 5.86 -5.00
C GLY A 150 1.92 6.01 -3.53
N GLY A 151 2.89 6.06 -2.61
CA GLY A 151 2.68 6.52 -1.23
C GLY A 151 2.21 5.50 -0.18
N TRP A 152 1.87 4.25 -0.54
CA TRP A 152 1.32 3.29 0.44
C TRP A 152 2.35 2.70 1.43
N PHE A 153 3.66 2.72 1.14
CA PHE A 153 4.68 2.36 2.14
C PHE A 153 4.81 3.41 3.27
N GLY A 154 4.18 4.57 3.13
CA GLY A 154 4.13 5.63 4.15
C GLY A 154 2.73 5.93 4.70
N VAL A 155 1.67 5.28 4.21
CA VAL A 155 0.31 5.41 4.75
C VAL A 155 0.07 4.23 5.68
N GLN A 156 0.61 4.35 6.90
CA GLN A 156 0.16 3.55 8.03
C GLN A 156 -1.06 4.26 8.61
N ILE A 157 -2.24 3.67 8.45
CA ILE A 157 -3.42 4.00 9.26
C ILE A 157 -3.76 2.77 10.09
#